data_AF-A0A7S0C807-F1
#
_entry.id   AF-A0A7S0C807-F1
#
_cell.length_a   1.000
_cell.length_b   1.000
_cell.length_c   1.000
_cell.angle_alpha   90.00
_cell.angle_beta   90.00
_cell.angle_gamma   90.00
#
_symmetry.space_group_name_H-M   'P 1'
#
loop_
_entity.id
_entity.type
_entity.pdbx_description
1 polymer ?
#
loop_
_entity_poly.entity_id
_entity_poly.type
_entity_poly.pdbx_seq_one_letter_code
_entity_poly.pdbx_strand_id
1 'polypeptide(L)'
;TVEDTIATLSHINVSADGTTKLLLNMQRDNLQVETVIIPWLERGRSTLCISSQVGCAQGCTFCATGKMGKLRNLSSDEILVQVYYANKICRLTGDDQKLPPVNNIVFMGMGEPADNIDAVVRTANILTDQDLFGLGQSKVTISTVAPSPEVFMKLASANAALAWSVHAVNDKLRKKLVPTTRYTMEELRMGFVNALNTRNSKSLRMTMLEIALIHDVN
;
A
#
# COMPACT_ATOMS: atom_id res chain seq x y z
N THR A 1 -8.49 11.78 21.59
CA THR A 1 -7.05 11.49 21.81
C THR A 1 -6.24 12.07 20.65
N VAL A 2 -4.90 11.97 20.61
CA VAL A 2 -4.09 12.61 19.53
C VAL A 2 -4.44 12.06 18.16
N GLU A 3 -4.76 10.78 18.06
CA GLU A 3 -5.24 10.17 16.81
C GLU A 3 -6.56 10.77 16.31
N ASP A 4 -7.47 11.16 17.21
CA ASP A 4 -8.78 11.70 16.85
C ASP A 4 -8.67 13.11 16.25
N THR A 5 -7.51 13.77 16.40
CA THR A 5 -7.24 15.05 15.72
C THR A 5 -6.75 14.83 14.28
N ILE A 6 -6.33 13.61 13.93
CA ILE A 6 -5.88 13.23 12.59
C ILE A 6 -6.99 12.52 11.83
N ALA A 7 -7.59 11.48 12.44
CA ALA A 7 -8.63 10.67 11.84
C ALA A 7 -9.54 10.03 12.88
N THR A 8 -10.81 9.83 12.52
CA THR A 8 -11.77 9.07 13.34
C THR A 8 -12.23 7.83 12.60
N LEU A 9 -12.39 6.72 13.34
CA LEU A 9 -12.98 5.50 12.80
C LEU A 9 -14.48 5.69 12.56
N SER A 10 -14.90 5.66 11.30
CA SER A 10 -16.30 5.86 10.89
C SER A 10 -17.08 4.56 10.80
N HIS A 11 -16.46 3.50 10.27
CA HIS A 11 -17.14 2.22 10.07
C HIS A 11 -16.13 1.06 10.14
N ILE A 12 -16.60 -0.09 10.62
CA ILE A 12 -15.90 -1.38 10.59
C ILE A 12 -16.78 -2.37 9.84
N ASN A 13 -16.24 -3.03 8.83
CA ASN A 13 -16.92 -4.14 8.15
C ASN A 13 -16.06 -5.41 8.25
N VAL A 14 -16.65 -6.51 8.73
CA VAL A 14 -15.96 -7.79 8.92
C VAL A 14 -16.53 -8.80 7.93
N SER A 15 -15.65 -9.37 7.13
CA SER A 15 -15.95 -10.45 6.18
C SER A 15 -15.99 -11.81 6.89
N ALA A 16 -16.64 -12.80 6.27
CA ALA A 16 -16.74 -14.17 6.79
C ALA A 16 -15.37 -14.86 6.96
N ASP A 17 -14.36 -14.45 6.17
CA ASP A 17 -12.98 -14.93 6.27
C ASP A 17 -12.15 -14.19 7.35
N GLY A 18 -12.78 -13.30 8.13
CA GLY A 18 -12.14 -12.48 9.15
C GLY A 18 -11.47 -11.21 8.61
N THR A 19 -11.43 -11.01 7.28
CA THR A 19 -10.92 -9.78 6.69
C THR A 19 -11.72 -8.59 7.20
N THR A 20 -11.04 -7.63 7.82
CA THR A 20 -11.68 -6.49 8.49
C THR A 20 -11.32 -5.21 7.75
N LYS A 21 -12.31 -4.55 7.16
CA LYS A 21 -12.16 -3.25 6.52
C LYS A 21 -12.56 -2.13 7.47
N LEU A 22 -11.67 -1.16 7.65
CA LEU A 22 -11.88 0.06 8.41
C LEU A 22 -12.07 1.22 7.44
N LEU A 23 -13.08 2.05 7.70
CA LEU A 23 -13.27 3.33 7.03
C LEU A 23 -12.87 4.45 8.00
N LEU A 24 -11.85 5.21 7.64
CA LEU A 24 -11.33 6.30 8.47
C LEU A 24 -11.66 7.64 7.83
N ASN A 25 -12.28 8.54 8.59
CA ASN A 25 -12.53 9.93 8.20
C ASN A 25 -11.36 10.80 8.61
N MET A 26 -10.67 11.38 7.64
CA MET A 26 -9.57 12.32 7.85
C MET A 26 -10.14 13.65 8.36
N GLN A 27 -9.67 14.10 9.53
CA GLN A 27 -10.24 15.29 10.19
C GLN A 27 -9.99 16.58 9.44
N ARG A 28 -8.88 16.63 8.69
CA ARG A 28 -8.47 17.83 7.96
C ARG A 28 -9.53 18.30 6.95
N ASP A 29 -10.26 17.38 6.33
CA ASP A 29 -11.13 17.68 5.20
C ASP A 29 -12.36 16.76 5.07
N ASN A 30 -12.63 15.90 6.05
CA ASN A 30 -13.74 14.94 6.06
C ASN A 30 -13.74 13.99 4.86
N LEU A 31 -12.58 13.78 4.23
CA LEU A 31 -12.42 12.74 3.23
C LEU A 31 -12.14 11.40 3.90
N GLN A 32 -12.57 10.33 3.26
CA GLN A 32 -12.45 8.98 3.81
C GLN A 32 -11.42 8.14 3.05
N VAL A 33 -10.71 7.29 3.79
CA VAL A 33 -9.84 6.26 3.21
C VAL A 33 -10.15 4.90 3.82
N GLU A 34 -9.87 3.86 3.03
CA GLU A 34 -10.02 2.47 3.46
C GLU A 34 -8.69 1.90 3.96
N THR A 35 -8.78 1.12 5.02
CA THR A 35 -7.67 0.35 5.61
C THR A 35 -8.15 -1.08 5.83
N VAL A 36 -7.39 -2.08 5.37
CA VAL A 36 -7.86 -3.48 5.39
C VAL A 36 -6.90 -4.37 6.16
N ILE A 37 -7.42 -5.07 7.18
CA ILE A 37 -6.70 -6.10 7.94
C ILE A 37 -7.05 -7.45 7.33
N ILE A 38 -6.04 -8.17 6.84
CA ILE A 38 -6.18 -9.52 6.26
C ILE A 38 -5.51 -10.52 7.21
N PRO A 39 -6.28 -11.28 8.01
CA PRO A 39 -5.72 -12.22 8.96
C PRO A 39 -5.21 -13.49 8.27
N TRP A 40 -4.03 -13.95 8.69
CA TRP A 40 -3.50 -15.28 8.38
C TRP A 40 -3.56 -16.10 9.67
N LEU A 41 -4.75 -16.61 10.00
CA LEU A 41 -5.04 -17.26 11.28
C LEU A 41 -4.07 -18.41 11.57
N GLU A 42 -3.83 -19.27 10.59
CA GLU A 42 -2.89 -20.41 10.68
C GLU A 42 -1.44 -19.98 10.97
N ARG A 43 -1.07 -18.74 10.66
CA ARG A 43 0.27 -18.20 10.85
C ARG A 43 0.36 -17.22 12.02
N GLY A 44 -0.73 -17.01 12.75
CA GLY A 44 -0.77 -16.10 13.90
C GLY A 44 -0.34 -14.67 13.57
N ARG A 45 -0.64 -14.17 12.35
CA ARG A 45 -0.27 -12.81 11.91
C ARG A 45 -1.30 -12.21 10.96
N SER A 46 -1.27 -10.90 10.77
CA SER A 46 -2.11 -10.18 9.83
C SER A 46 -1.27 -9.33 8.86
N THR A 47 -1.77 -9.18 7.62
CA THR A 47 -1.29 -8.19 6.66
C THR A 47 -2.23 -6.98 6.68
N LEU A 48 -1.67 -5.78 6.73
CA LEU A 48 -2.43 -4.54 6.71
C LEU A 48 -2.22 -3.82 5.38
N CYS A 49 -3.31 -3.60 4.63
CA CYS A 49 -3.32 -2.74 3.46
C CYS A 49 -3.64 -1.31 3.87
N ILE A 50 -2.72 -0.38 3.59
CA ILE A 50 -2.86 1.05 3.90
C ILE A 50 -2.92 1.89 2.63
N SER A 51 -3.68 2.97 2.72
CA SER A 51 -3.84 4.00 1.70
C SER A 51 -2.74 5.06 1.79
N SER A 52 -2.30 5.57 0.66
CA SER A 52 -1.32 6.66 0.53
C SER A 52 -1.93 7.98 0.05
N GLN A 53 -3.14 7.94 -0.52
CA GLN A 53 -3.86 9.08 -1.07
C GLN A 53 -5.37 8.91 -0.83
N VAL A 54 -6.12 10.02 -0.95
CA VAL A 54 -7.56 9.95 -1.16
C VAL A 54 -7.82 9.94 -2.66
N GLY A 55 -8.32 8.81 -3.17
CA GLY A 55 -8.45 8.57 -4.60
C GLY A 55 -7.11 8.25 -5.28
N CYS A 56 -7.08 8.18 -6.61
CA CYS A 56 -5.87 7.87 -7.38
C CYS A 56 -5.94 8.47 -8.80
N ALA A 57 -4.83 9.05 -9.26
CA ALA A 57 -4.75 9.73 -10.57
C ALA A 57 -4.41 8.78 -11.73
N GLN A 58 -4.04 7.53 -11.44
CA GLN A 58 -3.51 6.61 -12.45
C GLN A 58 -4.57 6.02 -13.38
N GLY A 59 -5.86 6.12 -13.03
CA GLY A 59 -6.95 5.73 -13.93
C GLY A 59 -6.94 4.25 -14.34
N CYS A 60 -6.32 3.37 -13.55
CA CYS A 60 -6.27 1.94 -13.83
C CYS A 60 -7.69 1.38 -14.00
N THR A 61 -7.98 0.75 -15.13
CA THR A 61 -9.36 0.41 -15.53
C THR A 61 -9.99 -0.70 -14.68
N PHE A 62 -9.13 -1.54 -14.08
CA PHE A 62 -9.49 -2.60 -13.14
C PHE A 62 -9.58 -2.13 -11.67
N CYS A 63 -9.23 -0.88 -11.38
CA CYS A 63 -9.18 -0.35 -10.01
C CYS A 63 -10.38 0.56 -9.73
N ALA A 64 -11.12 0.28 -8.64
CA ALA A 64 -12.22 1.14 -8.19
C ALA A 64 -11.74 2.56 -7.87
N THR A 65 -10.65 2.69 -7.11
CA THR A 65 -10.04 3.98 -6.73
C THR A 65 -9.55 4.76 -7.95
N GLY A 66 -9.08 4.08 -9.00
CA GLY A 66 -8.67 4.72 -10.25
C GLY A 66 -9.80 5.48 -10.95
N LYS A 67 -11.06 5.04 -10.77
CA LYS A 67 -12.25 5.70 -11.34
C LYS A 67 -12.69 6.93 -10.55
N MET A 68 -12.28 7.06 -9.29
CA MET A 68 -12.65 8.18 -8.43
C MET A 68 -11.89 9.47 -8.79
N GLY A 69 -10.75 9.36 -9.48
CA GLY A 69 -9.78 10.44 -9.60
C GLY A 69 -9.00 10.67 -8.31
N LYS A 70 -8.00 11.55 -8.34
CA LYS A 70 -7.21 11.93 -7.15
C LYS A 70 -7.75 13.21 -6.54
N LEU A 71 -8.02 13.17 -5.24
CA LEU A 71 -8.37 14.37 -4.48
C LEU A 71 -7.12 14.99 -3.85
N ARG A 72 -6.34 14.21 -3.09
CA ARG A 72 -5.07 14.68 -2.49
C ARG A 72 -4.17 13.55 -2.01
N ASN A 73 -2.94 13.93 -1.65
CA ASN A 73 -2.02 13.09 -0.89
C ASN A 73 -2.37 13.08 0.60
N LEU A 74 -2.09 11.95 1.27
CA LEU A 74 -2.09 11.86 2.73
C LEU A 74 -0.74 12.31 3.29
N SER A 75 -0.73 12.93 4.46
CA SER A 75 0.50 13.13 5.24
C SER A 75 1.02 11.81 5.82
N SER A 76 2.27 11.77 6.29
CA SER A 76 2.78 10.58 7.00
C SER A 76 1.93 10.22 8.22
N ASP A 77 1.37 11.22 8.90
CA ASP A 77 0.60 11.01 10.12
C ASP A 77 -0.78 10.42 9.79
N GLU A 78 -1.40 10.85 8.68
CA GLU A 78 -2.62 10.25 8.14
C GLU A 78 -2.40 8.83 7.58
N ILE A 79 -1.19 8.51 7.14
CA ILE A 79 -0.82 7.13 6.78
C ILE A 79 -0.62 6.29 8.05
N LEU A 80 0.12 6.79 9.04
CA LEU A 80 0.41 6.08 10.29
C LEU A 80 -0.82 5.86 11.17
N VAL A 81 -1.79 6.77 11.16
CA VAL A 81 -3.04 6.61 11.94
C VAL A 81 -3.83 5.39 11.50
N GLN A 82 -3.70 4.96 10.23
CA GLN A 82 -4.29 3.71 9.73
C GLN A 82 -3.71 2.50 10.46
N VAL A 83 -2.39 2.49 10.69
CA VAL A 83 -1.68 1.44 11.43
C VAL A 83 -2.07 1.46 12.90
N TYR A 84 -2.23 2.65 13.49
CA TYR A 84 -2.72 2.80 14.86
C TYR A 84 -4.10 2.17 15.04
N TYR A 85 -5.09 2.54 14.21
CA TYR A 85 -6.43 1.99 14.30
C TYR A 85 -6.45 0.48 14.06
N ALA A 86 -5.68 -0.01 13.08
CA ALA A 86 -5.58 -1.44 12.85
C ALA A 86 -5.04 -2.21 14.06
N ASN A 87 -3.95 -1.73 14.67
CA ASN A 87 -3.39 -2.33 15.88
C ASN A 87 -4.36 -2.26 17.07
N LYS A 88 -5.11 -1.17 17.20
CA LYS A 88 -6.16 -1.03 18.21
C LYS A 88 -7.25 -2.09 18.01
N ILE A 89 -7.72 -2.30 16.78
CA ILE A 89 -8.71 -3.34 16.46
C ILE A 89 -8.16 -4.76 16.71
N CYS A 90 -6.92 -5.04 16.33
CA CYS A 90 -6.27 -6.33 16.62
C CYS A 90 -6.12 -6.62 18.13
N ARG A 91 -6.03 -5.57 18.97
CA ARG A 91 -5.91 -5.72 20.43
C ARG A 91 -7.25 -5.82 21.15
N LEU A 92 -8.28 -5.14 20.65
CA LEU A 92 -9.59 -4.98 21.32
C LEU A 92 -10.61 -6.08 20.98
N THR A 93 -10.31 -6.93 20.00
CA THR A 93 -11.15 -8.10 19.71
C THR A 93 -11.06 -9.08 20.88
N GLY A 94 -12.21 -9.47 21.46
CA GLY A 94 -12.29 -10.36 22.62
C GLY A 94 -11.64 -11.73 22.37
N ASP A 95 -11.43 -12.52 23.42
CA ASP A 95 -10.63 -13.76 23.38
C ASP A 95 -11.04 -14.76 22.27
N ASP A 96 -12.33 -14.78 21.88
CA ASP A 96 -12.85 -15.67 20.82
C ASP A 96 -12.74 -15.11 19.39
N GLN A 97 -12.41 -13.82 19.21
CA GLN A 97 -12.35 -13.15 17.90
C GLN A 97 -11.03 -12.40 17.67
N LYS A 98 -10.01 -12.69 18.47
CA LYS A 98 -8.77 -11.93 18.47
C LYS A 98 -8.07 -12.01 17.12
N LEU A 99 -8.07 -10.89 16.38
CA LEU A 99 -7.30 -10.82 15.15
C LEU A 99 -5.81 -10.92 15.49
N PRO A 100 -5.04 -11.73 14.76
CA PRO A 100 -3.61 -11.79 14.98
C PRO A 100 -2.94 -10.42 14.78
N PRO A 101 -1.78 -10.18 15.41
CA PRO A 101 -1.08 -8.91 15.30
C PRO A 101 -0.73 -8.55 13.85
N VAL A 102 -0.65 -7.26 13.55
CA VAL A 102 -0.18 -6.77 12.25
C VAL A 102 1.33 -6.92 12.18
N ASN A 103 1.81 -7.80 11.29
CA ASN A 103 3.24 -8.06 11.11
C ASN A 103 3.70 -7.84 9.68
N ASN A 104 2.79 -7.57 8.73
CA ASN A 104 3.12 -7.12 7.39
C ASN A 104 2.27 -5.90 7.06
N ILE A 105 2.84 -4.91 6.38
CA ILE A 105 2.15 -3.71 5.92
C ILE A 105 2.41 -3.53 4.42
N VAL A 106 1.36 -3.29 3.65
CA VAL A 106 1.44 -3.09 2.21
C VAL A 106 0.78 -1.78 1.81
N PHE A 107 1.46 -0.97 1.01
CA PHE A 107 0.89 0.22 0.37
C PHE A 107 0.11 -0.19 -0.88
N MET A 108 -1.01 -0.89 -0.65
CA MET A 108 -1.93 -1.40 -1.67
C MET A 108 -3.38 -1.02 -1.36
N GLY A 109 -3.58 0.00 -0.53
CA GLY A 109 -4.89 0.63 -0.33
C GLY A 109 -5.21 1.63 -1.44
N MET A 110 -5.81 2.76 -1.06
CA MET A 110 -6.11 3.83 -2.00
C MET A 110 -4.86 4.67 -2.33
N GLY A 111 -4.66 4.94 -3.62
CA GLY A 111 -3.61 5.83 -4.11
C GLY A 111 -2.44 5.14 -4.82
N GLU A 112 -1.64 5.95 -5.50
CA GLU A 112 -0.34 5.56 -6.07
C GLU A 112 0.79 6.07 -5.16
N PRO A 113 1.52 5.19 -4.46
CA PRO A 113 2.62 5.59 -3.58
C PRO A 113 3.72 6.42 -4.27
N ALA A 114 4.00 6.19 -5.55
CA ALA A 114 4.96 6.98 -6.33
C ALA A 114 4.51 8.43 -6.57
N ASP A 115 3.23 8.73 -6.41
CA ASP A 115 2.67 10.08 -6.47
C ASP A 115 2.63 10.75 -5.07
N ASN A 116 3.11 10.07 -4.03
CA ASN A 116 3.22 10.55 -2.64
C ASN A 116 4.51 10.06 -1.94
N ILE A 117 5.64 10.09 -2.65
CA ILE A 117 6.89 9.46 -2.24
C ILE A 117 7.37 9.92 -0.86
N ASP A 118 7.39 11.22 -0.58
CA ASP A 118 7.98 11.74 0.67
C ASP A 118 7.25 11.21 1.91
N ALA A 119 5.92 11.22 1.90
CA ALA A 119 5.11 10.70 3.01
C ALA A 119 5.22 9.18 3.11
N VAL A 120 5.26 8.47 1.97
CA VAL A 120 5.40 7.01 1.93
C VAL A 120 6.77 6.57 2.47
N VAL A 121 7.86 7.17 2.00
CA VAL A 121 9.23 6.88 2.45
C VAL A 121 9.36 7.17 3.94
N ARG A 122 8.88 8.33 4.41
CA ARG A 122 8.90 8.68 5.84
C ARG A 122 8.13 7.66 6.68
N THR A 123 6.95 7.26 6.24
CA THR A 123 6.12 6.26 6.93
C THR A 123 6.81 4.91 6.97
N ALA A 124 7.34 4.43 5.84
CA ALA A 124 8.08 3.16 5.78
C ALA A 124 9.27 3.15 6.74
N ASN A 125 10.04 4.24 6.81
CA ASN A 125 11.17 4.36 7.72
C ASN A 125 10.71 4.30 9.19
N ILE A 126 9.67 5.05 9.57
CA ILE A 126 9.08 5.02 10.92
C ILE A 126 8.59 3.61 11.28
N LEU A 127 7.94 2.91 10.35
CA LEU A 127 7.42 1.56 10.58
C LEU A 127 8.55 0.53 10.86
N THR A 128 9.75 0.80 10.37
CA THR A 128 10.91 -0.10 10.50
C THR A 128 11.94 0.33 11.53
N ASP A 129 11.78 1.54 12.07
CA ASP A 129 12.62 2.07 13.13
C ASP A 129 12.46 1.23 14.40
N GLN A 130 13.58 0.83 15.01
CA GLN A 130 13.60 -0.09 16.14
C GLN A 130 13.05 0.51 17.43
N ASP A 131 13.13 1.83 17.59
CA ASP A 131 12.62 2.54 18.76
C ASP A 131 11.13 2.90 18.61
N LEU A 132 10.57 2.73 17.39
CA LEU A 132 9.17 3.01 17.08
C LEU A 132 8.36 1.72 16.90
N PHE A 133 8.13 1.29 15.66
CA PHE A 133 7.28 0.11 15.36
C PHE A 133 8.09 -1.19 15.22
N GLY A 134 9.38 -1.10 14.93
CA GLY A 134 10.30 -2.24 14.91
C GLY A 134 10.02 -3.31 13.85
N LEU A 135 9.25 -3.03 12.80
CA LEU A 135 8.99 -4.02 11.75
C LEU A 135 10.26 -4.30 10.94
N GLY A 136 10.47 -5.56 10.56
CA GLY A 136 11.51 -5.89 9.59
C GLY A 136 11.25 -5.20 8.25
N GLN A 137 12.29 -4.70 7.57
CA GLN A 137 12.13 -3.97 6.31
C GLN A 137 11.39 -4.77 5.22
N SER A 138 11.59 -6.09 5.18
CA SER A 138 10.87 -6.99 4.26
C SER A 138 9.40 -7.24 4.63
N LYS A 139 8.94 -6.69 5.75
CA LYS A 139 7.55 -6.73 6.20
C LYS A 139 6.74 -5.52 5.75
N VAL A 140 7.41 -4.48 5.25
CA VAL A 140 6.77 -3.33 4.62
C VAL A 140 6.97 -3.47 3.11
N THR A 141 5.90 -3.38 2.32
CA THR A 141 5.97 -3.46 0.86
C THR A 141 5.29 -2.26 0.22
N ILE A 142 6.01 -1.56 -0.65
CA ILE A 142 5.48 -0.47 -1.46
C ILE A 142 5.22 -1.01 -2.87
N SER A 143 3.95 -1.01 -3.28
CA SER A 143 3.58 -1.29 -4.67
C SER A 143 3.42 -0.01 -5.46
N THR A 144 3.71 -0.07 -6.76
CA THR A 144 3.53 1.06 -7.68
C THR A 144 3.16 0.56 -9.07
N VAL A 145 2.25 1.26 -9.76
CA VAL A 145 2.05 1.10 -11.21
C VAL A 145 3.14 1.80 -12.03
N ALA A 146 4.12 2.41 -11.37
CA ALA A 146 5.28 3.06 -11.94
C ALA A 146 4.94 4.10 -13.03
N PRO A 147 4.53 5.32 -12.63
CA PRO A 147 4.25 6.41 -13.57
C PRO A 147 5.44 6.74 -14.48
N SER A 148 6.66 6.48 -14.00
CA SER A 148 7.91 6.56 -14.77
C SER A 148 8.98 5.61 -14.20
N PRO A 149 10.03 5.23 -14.97
CA PRO A 149 11.07 4.30 -14.50
C PRO A 149 11.84 4.81 -13.27
N GLU A 150 12.07 6.11 -13.15
CA GLU A 150 12.86 6.70 -12.06
C GLU A 150 12.17 6.65 -10.69
N VAL A 151 10.84 6.44 -10.64
CA VAL A 151 10.13 6.36 -9.36
C VAL A 151 10.58 5.16 -8.54
N PHE A 152 10.99 4.07 -9.18
CA PHE A 152 11.52 2.90 -8.48
C PHE A 152 12.77 3.25 -7.68
N MET A 153 13.68 4.06 -8.24
CA MET A 153 14.87 4.53 -7.53
C MET A 153 14.53 5.44 -6.37
N LYS A 154 13.52 6.30 -6.52
CA LYS A 154 13.05 7.17 -5.43
C LYS A 154 12.43 6.35 -4.30
N LEU A 155 11.55 5.41 -4.62
CA LEU A 155 10.97 4.46 -3.66
C LEU A 155 12.03 3.53 -3.05
N ALA A 156 13.15 3.29 -3.75
CA ALA A 156 14.27 2.52 -3.23
C ALA A 156 14.98 3.19 -2.04
N SER A 157 14.71 4.46 -1.75
CA SER A 157 15.18 5.14 -0.53
C SER A 157 14.42 4.72 0.73
N ALA A 158 13.21 4.16 0.58
CA ALA A 158 12.44 3.63 1.71
C ALA A 158 13.03 2.33 2.23
N ASN A 159 13.01 2.13 3.55
CA ASN A 159 13.34 0.86 4.21
C ASN A 159 12.23 -0.21 4.03
N ALA A 160 11.81 -0.46 2.79
CA ALA A 160 10.72 -1.37 2.45
C ALA A 160 11.04 -2.20 1.21
N ALA A 161 10.39 -3.36 1.07
CA ALA A 161 10.36 -4.11 -0.18
C ALA A 161 9.60 -3.34 -1.27
N LEU A 162 9.94 -3.58 -2.53
CA LEU A 162 9.27 -2.98 -3.69
C LEU A 162 8.50 -4.05 -4.47
N ALA A 163 7.29 -3.70 -4.88
CA ALA A 163 6.48 -4.48 -5.81
C ALA A 163 6.15 -3.64 -7.05
N TRP A 164 6.11 -4.28 -8.21
CA TRP A 164 5.67 -3.66 -9.45
C TRP A 164 4.30 -4.20 -9.86
N SER A 165 3.31 -3.31 -9.91
CA SER A 165 2.01 -3.55 -10.53
C SER A 165 2.12 -3.59 -12.07
N VAL A 166 2.43 -4.79 -12.58
CA VAL A 166 2.71 -5.06 -14.01
C VAL A 166 1.42 -5.19 -14.82
N HIS A 167 0.54 -6.10 -14.42
CA HIS A 167 -0.79 -6.38 -14.98
C HIS A 167 -0.91 -6.66 -16.50
N ALA A 168 0.16 -6.62 -17.27
CA ALA A 168 0.13 -6.82 -18.72
C ALA A 168 1.39 -7.55 -19.18
N VAL A 169 1.31 -8.20 -20.34
CA VAL A 169 2.46 -8.90 -20.97
C VAL A 169 3.10 -8.09 -22.10
N ASN A 170 2.48 -6.99 -22.53
CA ASN A 170 2.99 -6.09 -23.56
C ASN A 170 2.44 -4.66 -23.38
N ASP A 171 3.10 -3.69 -24.05
CA ASP A 171 2.77 -2.27 -23.96
C ASP A 171 1.35 -1.94 -24.37
N LYS A 172 0.85 -2.58 -25.43
CA LYS A 172 -0.50 -2.35 -25.95
C LYS A 172 -1.56 -2.69 -24.91
N LEU A 173 -1.40 -3.84 -24.24
CA LEU A 173 -2.30 -4.24 -23.16
C LEU A 173 -2.11 -3.35 -21.93
N ARG A 174 -0.87 -3.02 -21.55
CA ARG A 174 -0.60 -2.12 -20.42
C ARG A 174 -1.27 -0.76 -20.62
N LYS A 175 -1.22 -0.21 -21.84
CA LYS A 175 -1.88 1.06 -22.17
C LYS A 175 -3.40 1.02 -22.03
N LYS A 176 -4.03 -0.15 -22.21
CA LYS A 176 -5.47 -0.34 -21.96
C LYS A 176 -5.79 -0.43 -20.47
N LEU A 177 -4.94 -1.11 -19.70
CA LEU A 177 -5.17 -1.36 -18.27
C LEU A 177 -4.74 -0.20 -17.38
N VAL A 178 -3.66 0.49 -17.73
CA VAL A 178 -3.08 1.66 -17.06
C VAL A 178 -2.96 2.80 -18.09
N PRO A 179 -4.04 3.52 -18.41
CA PRO A 179 -4.08 4.50 -19.50
C PRO A 179 -3.07 5.64 -19.38
N THR A 180 -2.67 5.97 -18.15
CA THR A 180 -1.67 7.00 -17.85
C THR A 180 -0.24 6.59 -18.21
N THR A 181 0.05 5.31 -18.44
CA THR A 181 1.40 4.84 -18.75
C THR A 181 1.96 5.56 -19.99
N ARG A 182 3.17 6.12 -19.86
CA ARG A 182 3.87 6.83 -20.95
C ARG A 182 5.13 6.11 -21.42
N TYR A 183 5.59 5.15 -20.63
CA TYR A 183 6.81 4.41 -20.86
C TYR A 183 6.48 2.97 -21.26
N THR A 184 7.40 2.38 -22.01
CA THR A 184 7.36 0.96 -22.34
C THR A 184 7.59 0.11 -21.10
N MET A 185 7.09 -1.12 -21.14
CA MET A 185 7.31 -2.12 -20.12
C MET A 185 8.79 -2.43 -19.95
N GLU A 186 9.58 -2.35 -21.02
CA GLU A 186 11.03 -2.53 -20.93
C GLU A 186 11.70 -1.40 -20.15
N GLU A 187 11.36 -0.14 -20.41
CA GLU A 187 11.89 0.99 -19.64
C GLU A 187 11.51 0.88 -18.16
N LEU A 188 10.25 0.54 -17.85
CA LEU A 188 9.78 0.36 -16.48
C LEU A 188 10.49 -0.82 -15.80
N ARG A 189 10.65 -1.95 -16.50
CA ARG A 189 11.39 -3.12 -16.01
C ARG A 189 12.83 -2.76 -15.69
N MET A 190 13.49 -1.99 -16.55
CA MET A 190 14.87 -1.54 -16.31
C MET A 190 14.95 -0.63 -15.10
N GLY A 191 14.00 0.30 -14.92
CA GLY A 191 13.89 1.12 -13.70
C GLY A 191 13.75 0.26 -12.44
N PHE A 192 12.89 -0.75 -12.46
CA PHE A 192 12.68 -1.67 -11.34
C PHE A 192 13.93 -2.49 -11.03
N VAL A 193 14.56 -3.10 -12.04
CA VAL A 193 15.78 -3.89 -11.88
C VAL A 193 16.91 -3.03 -11.32
N ASN A 194 17.10 -1.81 -11.82
CA ASN A 194 18.11 -0.89 -11.31
C ASN A 194 17.89 -0.57 -9.83
N ALA A 195 16.64 -0.30 -9.44
CA ALA A 195 16.27 -0.05 -8.05
C ALA A 195 16.48 -1.27 -7.13
N LEU A 196 16.24 -2.49 -7.61
CA LEU A 196 16.54 -3.69 -6.83
C LEU A 196 18.05 -3.89 -6.68
N ASN A 197 18.84 -3.62 -7.72
CA ASN A 197 20.30 -3.80 -7.68
C ASN A 197 21.01 -2.88 -6.68
N THR A 198 20.40 -1.77 -6.27
CA THR A 198 20.97 -0.90 -5.22
C THR A 198 20.68 -1.39 -3.80
N ARG A 199 19.84 -2.42 -3.62
CA ARG A 199 19.47 -2.94 -2.30
C ARG A 199 20.52 -3.94 -1.79
N ASN A 200 21.07 -3.66 -0.62
CA ASN A 200 22.09 -4.53 0.00
C ASN A 200 21.52 -5.84 0.59
N SER A 201 20.27 -5.82 1.07
CA SER A 201 19.64 -7.00 1.67
C SER A 201 19.05 -7.93 0.62
N LYS A 202 19.30 -9.25 0.74
CA LYS A 202 18.65 -10.27 -0.09
C LYS A 202 17.12 -10.20 0.01
N SER A 203 16.58 -9.90 1.19
CA SER A 203 15.12 -9.84 1.39
C SER A 203 14.47 -8.65 0.67
N LEU A 204 15.21 -7.56 0.44
CA LEU A 204 14.73 -6.39 -0.29
C LEU A 204 15.00 -6.46 -1.80
N ARG A 205 15.83 -7.41 -2.24
CA ARG A 205 16.06 -7.73 -3.66
C ARG A 205 15.06 -8.72 -4.24
N MET A 206 14.16 -9.25 -3.42
CA MET A 206 13.11 -10.14 -3.89
C MET A 206 12.23 -9.42 -4.92
N THR A 207 12.20 -9.95 -6.14
CA THR A 207 11.37 -9.43 -7.21
C THR A 207 9.91 -9.78 -6.94
N MET A 208 9.06 -8.77 -6.77
CA MET A 208 7.62 -8.92 -6.63
C MET A 208 6.93 -8.26 -7.82
N LEU A 209 6.23 -9.07 -8.62
CA LEU A 209 5.44 -8.63 -9.76
C LEU A 209 3.98 -8.96 -9.49
N GLU A 210 3.10 -8.00 -9.71
CA GLU A 210 1.67 -8.14 -9.46
C GLU A 210 0.90 -8.10 -10.77
N ILE A 211 0.00 -9.06 -10.92
CA ILE A 211 -0.84 -9.21 -12.11
C ILE A 211 -2.26 -9.47 -11.61
N ALA A 212 -3.17 -8.53 -11.90
CA ALA A 212 -4.59 -8.78 -11.75
C ALA A 212 -5.02 -9.66 -12.92
N LEU A 213 -5.55 -10.85 -12.63
CA LEU A 213 -6.07 -11.75 -13.65
C LEU A 213 -7.49 -11.34 -14.02
N ILE A 214 -7.69 -10.98 -15.27
CA ILE A 214 -8.94 -10.43 -15.79
C ILE A 214 -9.42 -11.35 -16.90
N HIS A 215 -10.63 -11.90 -16.72
CA HIS A 215 -11.26 -12.83 -17.66
C HIS A 215 -11.20 -12.31 -19.10
N ASP A 216 -10.73 -13.14 -20.03
CA ASP A 216 -10.52 -12.85 -21.46
C ASP A 216 -9.60 -11.66 -21.78
N VAL A 217 -8.74 -11.23 -20.85
CA VAL A 217 -7.83 -10.08 -21.05
C VAL A 217 -6.37 -10.44 -20.89
N ASN A 218 -5.97 -11.13 -19.81
CA ASN A 218 -4.56 -11.42 -19.50
C ASN A 218 -4.34 -12.70 -18.69
#